data_AF-A0A920LCU5-F1
#
_entry.id   AF-A0A920LCU5-F1
#
_cell.length_a   1.000
_cell.length_b   1.000
_cell.length_c   1.000
_cell.angle_alpha   90.00
_cell.angle_beta   90.00
_cell.angle_gamma   90.00
#
_symmetry.space_group_name_H-M   'P 1'
#
loop_
_entity.id
_entity.type
_entity.pdbx_description
1 polymer ?
#
loop_
_entity_poly.entity_id
_entity_poly.type
_entity_poly.pdbx_seq_one_letter_code
_entity_poly.pdbx_strand_id
1 'polypeptide(L)'
;MYPGDFVMGGTVGFAGFFIDPGEGYDQLTYADGGYTYWTDFLFQAMFAATAATIISGAVAERIKIFSFILIATLYVAIVYPIVGSWHWGTGWAYDLGFYDFAGSTLVHSVGGWGALIIIYFLGARKGKFDKDGNPVAIPGSNLPLSAAGVLIFG
;
A
#
# COMPACT_ATOMS: atom_id res chain seq x y z
N MET A 1 -7.54 -9.90 7.71
CA MET A 1 -7.67 -8.63 6.95
C MET A 1 -7.96 -8.82 5.46
N TYR A 2 -7.45 -9.90 4.84
CA TYR A 2 -7.81 -10.22 3.46
C TYR A 2 -9.18 -10.87 3.39
N PRO A 3 -9.88 -10.70 2.27
CA PRO A 3 -11.31 -10.91 2.22
C PRO A 3 -11.67 -12.39 2.31
N GLY A 4 -12.96 -12.67 2.57
CA GLY A 4 -13.56 -13.98 2.46
C GLY A 4 -13.67 -14.43 0.99
N ASP A 5 -14.79 -15.08 0.64
CA ASP A 5 -14.97 -15.72 -0.67
C ASP A 5 -14.47 -14.89 -1.85
N PHE A 6 -13.66 -15.52 -2.71
CA PHE A 6 -13.19 -14.91 -3.93
C PHE A 6 -14.30 -14.88 -4.98
N VAL A 7 -14.58 -13.69 -5.50
CA VAL A 7 -15.44 -13.46 -6.66
C VAL A 7 -14.60 -13.21 -7.92
N MET A 8 -15.25 -13.18 -9.08
CA MET A 8 -14.60 -12.93 -10.38
C MET A 8 -13.45 -13.92 -10.68
N GLY A 9 -13.67 -15.22 -10.46
CA GLY A 9 -12.71 -16.28 -10.81
C GLY A 9 -11.43 -16.28 -9.99
N GLY A 10 -11.50 -15.92 -8.69
CA GLY A 10 -10.34 -15.93 -7.80
C GLY A 10 -9.59 -14.59 -7.68
N THR A 11 -10.03 -13.56 -8.40
CA THR A 11 -9.27 -12.30 -8.56
C THR A 11 -9.67 -11.18 -7.62
N VAL A 12 -10.88 -11.23 -7.05
CA VAL A 12 -11.34 -10.20 -6.12
C VAL A 12 -11.86 -10.90 -4.88
N GLY A 13 -11.15 -10.78 -3.76
CA GLY A 13 -11.73 -11.16 -2.48
C GLY A 13 -12.73 -10.09 -2.01
N PHE A 14 -13.87 -10.49 -1.47
CA PHE A 14 -14.79 -9.56 -0.79
C PHE A 14 -15.40 -10.21 0.47
N ALA A 15 -15.26 -9.56 1.63
CA ALA A 15 -15.77 -10.05 2.92
C ALA A 15 -17.02 -9.31 3.41
N GLY A 16 -17.57 -8.37 2.63
CA GLY A 16 -18.62 -7.47 3.07
C GLY A 16 -18.14 -6.02 3.26
N PHE A 17 -19.07 -5.17 3.70
CA PHE A 17 -18.78 -3.77 4.01
C PHE A 17 -18.45 -3.61 5.51
N PHE A 18 -17.72 -2.54 5.83
CA PHE A 18 -17.24 -2.23 7.19
C PHE A 18 -16.20 -3.22 7.70
N ILE A 19 -15.67 -2.95 8.90
CA ILE A 19 -14.71 -3.81 9.58
C ILE A 19 -15.52 -4.73 10.49
N ASP A 20 -16.11 -5.76 9.90
CA ASP A 20 -16.83 -6.81 10.62
C ASP A 20 -16.10 -8.13 10.44
N PRO A 21 -15.52 -8.71 11.51
CA PRO A 21 -14.93 -10.03 11.43
C PRO A 21 -15.97 -11.14 11.29
N GLY A 22 -17.25 -10.91 11.64
CA GLY A 22 -18.31 -11.94 11.64
C GLY A 22 -18.45 -12.70 12.97
N GLU A 23 -19.48 -13.55 13.07
CA GLU A 23 -19.75 -14.35 14.28
C GLU A 23 -18.70 -15.47 14.45
N GLY A 24 -18.19 -15.64 15.67
CA GLY A 24 -17.22 -16.71 16.00
C GLY A 24 -15.75 -16.31 15.92
N TYR A 25 -15.42 -15.07 15.53
CA TYR A 25 -14.07 -14.49 15.60
C TYR A 25 -13.68 -14.04 17.02
N ASP A 26 -14.18 -14.76 18.03
CA ASP A 26 -13.87 -14.58 19.44
C ASP A 26 -12.37 -14.87 19.69
N GLN A 27 -11.60 -13.78 19.65
CA GLN A 27 -10.36 -13.38 20.34
C GLN A 27 -9.20 -14.38 20.57
N LEU A 28 -9.29 -15.69 20.32
CA LEU A 28 -8.16 -16.63 20.48
C LEU A 28 -8.13 -17.79 19.48
N THR A 29 -9.14 -17.97 18.61
CA THR A 29 -9.19 -19.13 17.67
C THR A 29 -8.73 -18.82 16.24
N TYR A 30 -8.54 -17.55 15.88
CA TYR A 30 -8.27 -17.11 14.50
C TYR A 30 -7.02 -17.72 13.85
N ALA A 31 -5.90 -17.74 14.57
CA ALA A 31 -4.63 -18.26 14.09
C ALA A 31 -4.12 -19.37 15.03
N ASP A 32 -4.97 -20.34 15.33
CA ASP A 32 -4.69 -21.45 16.27
C ASP A 32 -4.17 -20.98 17.65
N GLY A 33 -4.67 -19.85 18.15
CA GLY A 33 -4.18 -19.24 19.40
C GLY A 33 -2.94 -18.37 19.28
N GLY A 34 -2.32 -18.26 18.11
CA GLY A 34 -1.09 -17.48 17.90
C GLY A 34 -1.31 -15.96 17.97
N TYR A 35 -2.39 -15.46 17.37
CA TYR A 35 -2.78 -14.04 17.43
C TYR A 35 -4.27 -13.85 17.12
N THR A 36 -4.78 -12.67 17.49
CA THR A 36 -6.18 -12.30 17.27
C THR A 36 -6.39 -11.72 15.87
N TYR A 37 -7.63 -11.75 15.38
CA TYR A 37 -8.01 -11.04 14.16
C TYR A 37 -7.60 -9.57 14.19
N TRP A 38 -7.76 -8.89 15.33
CA TRP A 38 -7.42 -7.47 15.48
C TRP A 38 -5.91 -7.22 15.41
N THR A 39 -5.11 -8.17 15.89
CA THR A 39 -3.65 -8.13 15.75
C THR A 39 -3.25 -8.20 14.27
N ASP A 40 -3.81 -9.15 13.52
CA ASP A 40 -3.57 -9.26 12.07
C ASP A 40 -4.06 -8.02 11.32
N PHE A 41 -5.26 -7.53 11.65
CA PHE A 41 -5.82 -6.32 11.05
C PHE A 41 -4.91 -5.10 11.25
N LEU A 42 -4.45 -4.85 12.48
CA LEU A 42 -3.54 -3.73 12.75
C LEU A 42 -2.19 -3.90 12.06
N PHE A 43 -1.65 -5.11 12.05
CA PHE A 43 -0.39 -5.43 11.37
C PHE A 43 -0.49 -5.17 9.87
N GLN A 44 -1.54 -5.67 9.23
CA GLN A 44 -1.77 -5.49 7.81
C GLN A 44 -2.17 -4.05 7.44
N ALA A 45 -2.83 -3.32 8.35
CA ALA A 45 -3.10 -1.89 8.18
C ALA A 45 -1.81 -1.07 8.12
N MET A 46 -0.75 -1.47 8.82
CA MET A 46 0.56 -0.80 8.73
C MET A 46 1.25 -1.05 7.37
N PHE A 47 1.08 -2.22 6.76
CA PHE A 47 1.53 -2.44 5.38
C PHE A 47 0.73 -1.62 4.37
N ALA A 48 -0.60 -1.53 4.54
CA ALA A 48 -1.45 -0.67 3.72
C ALA A 48 -1.03 0.81 3.82
N ALA A 49 -0.74 1.27 5.04
CA ALA A 49 -0.23 2.60 5.29
C ALA A 49 1.13 2.82 4.62
N THR A 50 2.04 1.84 4.69
CA THR A 50 3.33 1.88 3.99
C THR A 50 3.17 2.03 2.48
N ALA A 51 2.27 1.26 1.86
CA ALA A 51 1.99 1.38 0.43
C ALA A 51 1.48 2.78 0.04
N ALA A 52 0.63 3.39 0.89
CA ALA A 52 0.14 4.75 0.67
C ALA A 52 1.20 5.84 0.92
N THR A 53 2.12 5.64 1.86
CA THR A 53 3.20 6.62 2.14
C THR A 53 4.29 6.62 1.06
N ILE A 54 4.49 5.51 0.34
CA ILE A 54 5.30 5.49 -0.89
C ILE A 54 4.76 6.51 -1.91
N ILE A 55 3.44 6.52 -2.12
CA ILE A 55 2.77 7.50 -3.00
C ILE A 55 3.02 8.91 -2.50
N SER A 56 2.83 9.15 -1.19
CA SER A 56 3.05 10.47 -0.55
C SER A 56 4.41 11.07 -0.90
N GLY A 57 5.49 10.27 -0.77
CA GLY A 57 6.84 10.72 -1.09
C GLY A 57 7.02 11.14 -2.55
N ALA A 58 6.38 10.43 -3.48
CA ALA A 58 6.47 10.72 -4.92
C ALA A 58 5.73 12.01 -5.33
N VAL A 59 4.64 12.33 -4.63
CA VAL A 59 3.76 13.47 -4.95
C VAL A 59 4.05 14.72 -4.12
N ALA A 60 4.96 14.61 -3.14
CA ALA A 60 5.35 15.70 -2.25
C ALA A 60 5.66 17.01 -3.00
N GLU A 61 5.48 18.13 -2.28
CA GLU A 61 5.72 19.51 -2.72
C GLU A 61 4.72 20.10 -3.72
N ARG A 62 3.92 19.28 -4.43
CA ARG A 62 3.05 19.78 -5.52
C ARG A 62 1.62 19.22 -5.57
N ILE A 63 1.28 18.27 -4.71
CA ILE A 63 -0.11 17.80 -4.56
C ILE A 63 -0.86 18.64 -3.52
N LYS A 64 -2.19 18.79 -3.70
CA LYS A 64 -3.06 19.35 -2.66
C LYS A 64 -3.34 18.29 -1.60
N ILE A 65 -3.34 18.67 -0.32
CA ILE A 65 -3.53 17.74 0.80
C ILE A 65 -4.84 16.94 0.71
N PHE A 66 -5.97 17.60 0.39
CA PHE A 66 -7.25 16.91 0.26
C PHE A 66 -7.30 15.96 -0.93
N SER A 67 -6.62 16.30 -2.04
CA SER A 67 -6.49 15.39 -3.18
C SER A 67 -5.66 14.16 -2.81
N PHE A 68 -4.58 14.36 -2.05
CA PHE A 68 -3.77 13.25 -1.56
C PHE A 68 -4.56 12.36 -0.60
N ILE A 69 -5.29 12.93 0.36
CA ILE A 69 -6.12 12.16 1.30
C ILE A 69 -7.15 11.33 0.55
N LEU A 70 -7.85 11.89 -0.44
CA LEU A 70 -8.80 11.15 -1.25
C LEU A 70 -8.15 9.97 -2.00
N ILE A 71 -7.00 10.22 -2.63
CA ILE A 71 -6.25 9.19 -3.35
C ILE A 71 -5.79 8.09 -2.40
N ALA A 72 -5.21 8.45 -1.25
CA ALA A 72 -4.73 7.49 -0.26
C ALA A 72 -5.89 6.64 0.30
N THR A 73 -7.03 7.26 0.60
CA THR A 73 -8.22 6.54 1.07
C THR A 73 -8.72 5.55 0.02
N LEU A 74 -8.87 5.97 -1.24
CA LEU A 74 -9.32 5.07 -2.32
C LEU A 74 -8.31 3.94 -2.56
N TYR A 75 -7.03 4.26 -2.51
CA TYR A 75 -5.95 3.29 -2.69
C TYR A 75 -5.95 2.22 -1.58
N VAL A 76 -6.02 2.65 -0.32
CA VAL A 76 -6.05 1.75 0.85
C VAL A 76 -7.36 0.98 0.94
N ALA A 77 -8.50 1.58 0.58
CA ALA A 77 -9.80 0.93 0.69
C ALA A 77 -10.11 -0.04 -0.46
N ILE A 78 -9.48 0.13 -1.63
CA ILE A 78 -9.82 -0.63 -2.84
C ILE A 78 -8.60 -1.38 -3.36
N VAL A 79 -7.55 -0.66 -3.76
CA VAL A 79 -6.41 -1.27 -4.47
C VAL A 79 -5.65 -2.23 -3.57
N TYR A 80 -5.27 -1.78 -2.38
CA TYR A 80 -4.49 -2.57 -1.44
C TYR A 80 -5.17 -3.89 -1.02
N PRO A 81 -6.44 -3.92 -0.56
CA PRO A 81 -7.08 -5.17 -0.14
C PRO A 81 -7.28 -6.15 -1.29
N ILE A 82 -7.58 -5.66 -2.51
CA ILE A 82 -7.67 -6.52 -3.70
C ILE A 82 -6.31 -7.17 -3.96
N VAL A 83 -5.24 -6.39 -4.06
CA VAL A 83 -3.92 -6.93 -4.41
C VAL A 83 -3.38 -7.83 -3.30
N GLY A 84 -3.52 -7.43 -2.04
CA GLY A 84 -3.11 -8.26 -0.91
C GLY A 84 -3.86 -9.60 -0.84
N SER A 85 -5.13 -9.64 -1.25
CA SER A 85 -5.91 -10.88 -1.32
C SER A 85 -5.33 -11.92 -2.29
N TRP A 86 -4.66 -11.47 -3.36
CA TRP A 86 -4.12 -12.38 -4.38
C TRP A 86 -3.11 -13.38 -3.84
N HIS A 87 -2.34 -13.01 -2.82
CA HIS A 87 -1.35 -13.89 -2.20
C HIS A 87 -1.58 -14.08 -0.70
N TRP A 88 -1.61 -13.01 0.09
CA TRP A 88 -1.80 -13.10 1.54
C TRP A 88 -3.23 -13.46 1.94
N GLY A 89 -4.19 -13.34 1.03
CA GLY A 89 -5.54 -13.88 1.19
C GLY A 89 -5.73 -15.27 0.60
N THR A 90 -4.68 -16.00 0.23
CA THR A 90 -4.76 -17.31 -0.45
C THR A 90 -5.54 -17.29 -1.77
N GLY A 91 -5.42 -16.20 -2.54
CA GLY A 91 -6.06 -16.06 -3.85
C GLY A 91 -5.27 -16.66 -5.01
N TRP A 92 -5.64 -16.28 -6.23
CA TRP A 92 -5.09 -16.87 -7.46
C TRP A 92 -3.55 -16.83 -7.57
N ALA A 93 -2.89 -15.80 -7.04
CA ALA A 93 -1.43 -15.72 -7.13
C ALA A 93 -0.78 -16.72 -6.17
N TYR A 94 -1.35 -16.91 -4.98
CA TYR A 94 -0.96 -18.00 -4.08
C TYR A 94 -1.07 -19.36 -4.76
N ASP A 95 -2.18 -19.64 -5.45
CA ASP A 95 -2.42 -20.91 -6.14
C ASP A 95 -1.42 -21.17 -7.29
N LEU A 96 -0.92 -20.11 -7.92
CA LEU A 96 0.13 -20.20 -8.95
C LEU A 96 1.54 -20.38 -8.36
N GLY A 97 1.69 -20.43 -7.05
CA GLY A 97 2.98 -20.54 -6.37
C GLY A 97 3.78 -19.23 -6.33
N PHE A 98 3.12 -18.08 -6.51
CA PHE A 98 3.75 -16.78 -6.25
C PHE A 98 4.16 -16.69 -4.78
N TYR A 99 5.33 -16.09 -4.52
CA TYR A 99 5.87 -15.96 -3.17
C TYR A 99 6.26 -14.51 -2.90
N ASP A 100 5.58 -13.88 -1.94
CA ASP A 100 5.92 -12.56 -1.43
C ASP A 100 5.75 -12.52 0.09
N PHE A 101 6.83 -12.79 0.81
CA PHE A 101 6.80 -12.94 2.26
C PHE A 101 6.42 -11.65 3.01
N ALA A 102 7.04 -10.53 2.64
CA ALA A 102 6.96 -9.26 3.38
C ALA A 102 6.51 -8.07 2.52
N GLY A 103 6.01 -8.32 1.30
CA GLY A 103 5.35 -7.29 0.50
C GLY A 103 6.28 -6.57 -0.48
N SER A 104 7.35 -7.21 -0.94
CA SER A 104 8.21 -6.68 -2.02
C SER A 104 7.39 -6.30 -3.27
N THR A 105 6.35 -7.07 -3.56
CA THR A 105 5.39 -6.79 -4.63
C THR A 105 4.15 -6.13 -4.08
N LEU A 106 3.47 -6.78 -3.13
CA LEU A 106 2.14 -6.39 -2.64
C LEU A 106 2.11 -5.00 -1.97
N VAL A 107 3.26 -4.52 -1.48
CA VAL A 107 3.41 -3.23 -0.81
C VAL A 107 4.31 -2.31 -1.64
N HIS A 108 5.56 -2.69 -1.88
CA HIS A 108 6.55 -1.81 -2.51
C HIS A 108 6.32 -1.61 -4.00
N SER A 109 6.21 -2.69 -4.78
CA SER A 109 5.97 -2.58 -6.23
C SER A 109 4.62 -1.93 -6.52
N VAL A 110 3.56 -2.38 -5.85
CA VAL A 110 2.19 -1.87 -6.04
C VAL A 110 2.09 -0.40 -5.63
N GLY A 111 2.68 -0.02 -4.49
CA GLY A 111 2.84 1.38 -4.08
C GLY A 111 3.63 2.21 -5.10
N GLY A 112 4.70 1.64 -5.65
CA GLY A 112 5.52 2.27 -6.70
C GLY A 112 4.76 2.50 -8.01
N TRP A 113 3.97 1.53 -8.46
CA TRP A 113 3.11 1.67 -9.64
C TRP A 113 2.01 2.69 -9.42
N GLY A 114 1.38 2.68 -8.24
CA GLY A 114 0.43 3.71 -7.85
C GLY A 114 1.06 5.10 -7.90
N ALA A 115 2.25 5.25 -7.33
CA ALA A 115 3.02 6.48 -7.37
C ALA A 115 3.32 6.92 -8.81
N LEU A 116 3.77 6.00 -9.68
CA LEU A 116 4.08 6.28 -11.08
C LEU A 116 2.86 6.83 -11.84
N ILE A 117 1.70 6.19 -11.70
CA ILE A 117 0.46 6.62 -12.36
C ILE A 117 0.07 8.02 -11.87
N ILE A 118 0.15 8.27 -10.57
CA ILE A 118 -0.24 9.57 -10.02
C ILE A 118 0.73 10.67 -10.47
N ILE A 119 2.04 10.44 -10.45
CA ILE A 119 3.01 11.44 -10.92
C ILE A 119 2.92 11.68 -12.43
N TYR A 120 2.51 10.69 -13.22
CA TYR A 120 2.26 10.85 -14.65
C TYR A 120 1.17 11.89 -14.91
N PHE A 121 0.06 11.83 -14.17
CA PHE A 121 -1.01 12.83 -14.29
C PHE A 121 -0.72 14.15 -13.57
N LEU A 122 -0.04 14.10 -12.41
CA LEU A 122 0.31 15.29 -11.62
C LEU A 122 1.41 16.14 -12.30
N GLY A 123 2.27 15.49 -13.08
CA GLY A 123 3.38 16.13 -13.77
C GLY A 123 4.63 16.34 -12.91
N ALA A 124 5.64 16.92 -13.55
CA ALA A 124 6.94 17.18 -12.95
C ALA A 124 6.91 18.30 -11.91
N ARG A 125 7.85 18.25 -10.96
CA ARG A 125 8.11 19.37 -10.05
C ARG A 125 8.56 20.61 -10.82
N LYS A 126 8.17 21.79 -10.36
CA LYS A 126 8.68 23.06 -10.91
C LYS A 126 10.20 23.09 -10.78
N GLY A 127 10.89 23.48 -11.86
CA GLY A 127 12.35 23.50 -11.91
C GLY A 127 13.02 22.12 -12.02
N LYS A 128 12.25 21.03 -12.18
CA LYS A 128 12.83 19.69 -12.39
C LYS A 128 13.48 19.54 -13.77
N PHE A 129 13.00 20.29 -14.75
CA PHE A 129 13.51 20.31 -16.12
C PHE A 129 13.83 21.75 -16.54
N ASP A 130 14.94 21.94 -17.24
CA ASP A 130 15.31 23.23 -17.83
C ASP A 130 14.49 23.55 -19.09
N LYS A 131 14.78 24.69 -19.73
CA LYS A 131 14.10 25.13 -20.96
C LYS A 131 14.29 24.19 -22.15
N ASP A 132 15.34 23.36 -22.12
CA ASP A 132 15.69 22.42 -23.17
C ASP A 132 15.21 20.99 -22.82
N GLY A 133 14.53 20.82 -21.68
CA GLY A 133 13.98 19.55 -21.20
C GLY A 133 14.97 18.68 -20.43
N ASN A 134 16.18 19.17 -20.14
CA ASN A 134 17.18 18.37 -19.42
C ASN A 134 16.84 18.29 -17.93
N PRO A 135 17.07 17.13 -17.27
CA PRO A 135 16.80 16.97 -15.85
C PRO A 135 17.76 17.81 -15.00
N VAL A 136 17.19 18.63 -14.12
CA VAL A 136 17.91 19.40 -13.11
C VAL A 136 17.81 18.69 -11.76
N ALA A 137 18.92 18.64 -11.03
CA ALA A 137 18.96 18.06 -9.69
C ALA A 137 18.26 18.98 -8.68
N ILE A 138 17.36 18.41 -7.87
CA ILE A 138 16.76 19.09 -6.71
C ILE A 138 17.43 18.46 -5.49
N PRO A 139 18.40 19.14 -4.85
CA PRO A 139 19.14 18.57 -3.73
C PRO A 139 18.21 18.39 -2.51
N GLY A 140 18.57 17.43 -1.66
CA GLY A 140 17.85 17.18 -0.41
C GLY A 140 17.91 18.38 0.52
N SER A 141 16.80 18.71 1.17
CA SER A 141 16.69 19.85 2.09
C SER A 141 17.34 19.59 3.46
N ASN A 142 17.47 18.33 3.89
CA ASN A 142 18.04 17.95 5.18
C ASN A 142 18.62 16.52 5.17
N LEU A 143 19.94 16.40 4.91
CA LEU A 143 20.62 15.10 4.84
C LEU A 143 20.62 14.33 6.18
N PRO A 144 20.85 14.94 7.35
CA PRO A 144 20.72 14.25 8.63
C PRO A 144 19.34 13.63 8.84
N LEU A 145 18.27 14.35 8.48
CA LEU A 145 16.91 13.83 8.60
C LEU A 145 16.65 12.67 7.63
N SER A 146 17.16 12.76 6.40
CA SER A 146 17.10 11.64 5.46
C SER A 146 17.84 10.40 5.98
N ALA A 147 19.03 10.57 6.57
CA ALA A 147 19.79 9.48 7.16
C ALA A 147 19.07 8.87 8.39
N ALA A 148 18.47 9.71 9.24
CA ALA A 148 17.64 9.23 10.34
C ALA A 148 16.45 8.40 9.85
N GLY A 149 15.81 8.81 8.75
CA GLY A 149 14.76 8.02 8.10
C GLY A 149 15.26 6.64 7.66
N VAL A 150 16.43 6.57 7.02
CA VAL A 150 17.04 5.29 6.63
C VAL A 150 17.31 4.40 7.84
N LEU A 151 17.74 4.95 8.98
CA LEU A 151 17.98 4.15 10.19
C LEU A 151 16.69 3.64 10.86
N ILE A 152 15.58 4.35 10.69
CA ILE A 152 14.27 3.96 11.26
C ILE A 152 13.58 2.91 10.38
N PHE A 153 13.73 3.03 9.05
CA PHE A 153 13.02 2.18 8.08
C PHE A 153 13.87 1.06 7.47
N GLY A 154 15.21 1.14 7.60
CA GLY A 154 16.17 0.20 7.03
C GLY A 154 16.61 -0.90 7.98
#